data_AF-A0A7V3V284-F1
#
_entry.id   AF-A0A7V3V284-F1
#
_cell.length_a   1.000
_cell.length_b   1.000
_cell.length_c   1.000
_cell.angle_alpha   90.00
_cell.angle_beta   90.00
_cell.angle_gamma   90.00
#
_symmetry.space_group_name_H-M   'P 1'
#
loop_
_entity.id
_entity.type
_entity.pdbx_description
1 polymer ?
#
loop_
_entity_poly.entity_id
_entity_poly.type
_entity_poly.pdbx_seq_one_letter_code
_entity_poly.pdbx_strand_id
1 'polypeptide(L)'
;MFYYERKFKSLGFKDIIGVDEAGRGPLAGPVVAAAVILKTNRFYQRIDDSKKLSVHQREKAYLEITRSCLFGIGIISEKVIDAFN
;
A
#
# COMPACT_ATOMS: atom_id res chain seq x y z
N MET A 1 -5.34 -3.16 12.30
CA MET A 1 -5.03 -3.64 10.93
C MET A 1 -6.26 -4.31 10.33
N PHE A 2 -6.56 -5.59 10.57
CA PHE A 2 -7.54 -6.37 9.78
C PHE A 2 -9.06 -6.15 10.03
N TYR A 3 -9.48 -5.00 10.57
CA TYR A 3 -10.90 -4.79 10.91
C TYR A 3 -11.79 -4.76 9.65
N TYR A 4 -11.42 -3.94 8.67
CA TYR A 4 -12.20 -3.76 7.46
C TYR A 4 -12.17 -4.99 6.56
N GLU A 5 -11.03 -5.66 6.45
CA GLU A 5 -10.88 -6.90 5.69
C GLU A 5 -11.82 -7.97 6.23
N ARG A 6 -11.88 -8.16 7.57
CA ARG A 6 -12.81 -9.12 8.18
C ARG A 6 -14.27 -8.72 7.98
N LYS A 7 -14.59 -7.43 8.17
CA LYS A 7 -15.94 -6.91 7.98
C LYS A 7 -16.44 -7.17 6.56
N PHE A 8 -15.66 -6.80 5.54
CA PHE A 8 -16.09 -6.99 4.15
C PHE A 8 -16.06 -8.46 3.72
N LYS A 9 -15.13 -9.28 4.22
CA LYS A 9 -15.19 -10.74 4.01
C LYS A 9 -16.47 -11.35 4.58
N SER A 10 -16.93 -10.92 5.76
CA SER A 10 -18.21 -11.40 6.33
C SER A 10 -19.44 -10.98 5.51
N LEU A 11 -19.32 -9.95 4.65
CA LEU A 11 -20.36 -9.52 3.73
C LEU A 11 -20.29 -10.22 2.36
N GLY A 12 -19.39 -11.20 2.19
CA GLY A 12 -19.25 -11.98 0.96
C GLY A 12 -18.26 -11.40 -0.07
N PHE A 13 -17.59 -10.28 0.23
CA PHE A 13 -16.53 -9.76 -0.62
C PHE A 13 -15.29 -10.66 -0.52
N LYS A 14 -14.79 -11.13 -1.66
CA LYS A 14 -13.66 -12.07 -1.72
C LYS A 14 -12.32 -11.35 -1.65
N ASP A 15 -12.17 -10.32 -2.48
CA ASP A 15 -10.95 -9.55 -2.62
C ASP A 15 -11.15 -8.14 -2.05
N ILE A 16 -10.41 -7.84 -0.99
CA ILE A 16 -10.38 -6.53 -0.35
C ILE A 16 -9.04 -5.91 -0.71
N ILE A 17 -9.08 -4.76 -1.36
CA ILE A 17 -7.91 -4.04 -1.85
C ILE A 17 -7.68 -2.84 -0.93
N GLY A 18 -6.51 -2.79 -0.29
CA GLY A 18 -6.02 -1.59 0.38
C GLY A 18 -5.29 -0.70 -0.62
N VAL A 19 -5.52 0.61 -0.57
CA VAL A 19 -4.89 1.59 -1.46
C VAL A 19 -4.28 2.71 -0.62
N ASP A 20 -3.07 3.13 -0.97
CA ASP A 20 -2.37 4.26 -0.35
C ASP A 20 -1.41 4.92 -1.36
N GLU A 21 -1.12 6.20 -1.18
CA GLU A 21 -0.23 6.99 -2.04
C GLU A 21 0.97 7.60 -1.32
N ALA A 22 2.03 7.85 -2.08
CA ALA A 22 3.18 8.63 -1.66
C ALA A 22 3.53 9.66 -2.76
N GLY A 23 4.08 10.81 -2.35
CA GLY A 23 4.55 11.83 -3.30
C GLY A 23 3.59 12.99 -3.56
N ARG A 24 2.47 13.12 -2.82
CA ARG A 24 1.55 14.28 -2.99
C ARG A 24 2.06 15.63 -2.47
N GLY A 25 3.10 15.61 -1.62
CA GLY A 25 3.60 16.79 -0.90
C GLY A 25 4.94 17.36 -1.37
N PRO A 26 5.88 16.55 -1.90
CA PRO A 26 7.12 17.07 -2.48
C PRO A 26 6.88 18.04 -3.64
N LEU A 27 7.81 18.98 -3.83
CA LEU A 27 7.82 19.95 -4.94
C LEU A 27 8.24 19.33 -6.29
N ALA A 28 8.76 18.12 -6.27
CA ALA A 28 9.28 17.44 -7.46
C ALA A 28 9.06 15.93 -7.35
N GLY A 29 8.92 15.30 -8.52
CA GLY A 29 8.73 13.87 -8.65
C GLY A 29 7.25 13.48 -8.80
N PRO A 30 7.01 12.20 -9.11
CA PRO A 30 5.66 11.69 -9.36
C PRO A 30 4.89 11.45 -8.05
N VAL A 31 3.58 11.32 -8.19
CA VAL A 31 2.75 10.63 -7.19
C VAL A 31 2.71 9.15 -7.55
N VAL A 32 2.94 8.31 -6.55
CA VAL A 32 2.92 6.84 -6.67
C VAL A 32 1.82 6.30 -5.77
N ALA A 33 0.93 5.49 -6.33
CA ALA A 33 -0.11 4.78 -5.57
C ALA A 33 0.10 3.27 -5.66
N ALA A 34 -0.16 2.57 -4.55
CA ALA A 34 -0.13 1.12 -4.50
C ALA A 34 -1.51 0.57 -4.17
N ALA A 35 -1.91 -0.50 -4.84
CA ALA A 35 -3.11 -1.28 -4.53
C ALA A 35 -2.69 -2.68 -4.12
N VAL A 36 -3.10 -3.16 -2.94
CA VAL A 36 -2.62 -4.42 -2.35
C VAL A 36 -3.78 -5.29 -1.87
N ILE A 37 -3.76 -6.57 -2.29
CA ILE A 37 -4.62 -7.62 -1.75
C ILE A 37 -3.79 -8.51 -0.83
N LEU A 38 -4.19 -8.59 0.45
CA LEU A 38 -3.57 -9.47 1.43
C LEU A 38 -4.10 -10.90 1.28
N LYS A 39 -3.22 -11.84 0.87
CA LYS A 39 -3.56 -13.27 0.79
C LYS A 39 -3.49 -13.98 2.14
N THR A 40 -2.79 -13.39 3.11
CA THR A 40 -2.59 -13.92 4.46
C THR A 40 -2.82 -12.81 5.49
N ASN A 41 -3.22 -13.18 6.70
CA ASN A 41 -3.24 -12.31 7.87
C ASN A 41 -2.07 -12.56 8.82
N ARG A 42 -1.16 -13.47 8.44
CA ARG A 42 0.05 -13.83 9.20
C ARG A 42 1.25 -13.20 8.50
N PHE A 43 1.83 -12.21 9.16
CA PHE A 43 3.07 -11.57 8.76
C PHE A 43 4.09 -11.73 9.89
N TYR A 44 5.33 -12.06 9.52
CA TYR A 44 6.46 -12.20 10.44
C TYR A 44 7.08 -10.84 10.76
N GLN A 45 7.05 -9.91 9.82
CA GLN A 45 7.47 -8.53 10.02
C GLN A 45 6.30 -7.69 10.52
N ARG A 46 6.61 -6.65 11.28
CA ARG A 46 5.63 -5.64 11.67
C ARG A 46 5.21 -4.86 10.42
N ILE A 47 3.94 -4.98 10.06
CA ILE A 47 3.28 -4.13 9.05
C ILE A 47 2.44 -3.10 9.80
N ASP A 48 2.81 -1.84 9.67
CA ASP A 48 2.17 -0.69 10.34
C ASP A 48 2.38 0.56 9.46
N ASP A 49 1.91 1.71 9.91
CA ASP A 49 2.17 2.99 9.26
C ASP A 49 3.67 3.15 8.97
N SER A 50 4.00 3.37 7.69
CA SER A 50 5.38 3.40 7.21
C SER A 50 6.23 4.48 7.89
N LYS A 51 5.61 5.55 8.42
CA LYS A 51 6.31 6.61 9.15
C LYS A 51 6.72 6.18 10.56
N LYS A 52 6.11 5.11 11.09
CA LYS A 52 6.47 4.51 12.40
C LYS A 52 7.54 3.42 12.29
N LEU A 53 7.94 3.05 11.08
CA LEU A 53 8.93 2.02 10.83
C LEU A 53 10.29 2.64 10.47
N SER A 54 11.37 2.05 10.97
CA SER A 54 12.71 2.39 10.49
C SER A 54 12.89 1.98 9.02
N VAL A 55 13.93 2.51 8.35
CA VAL A 55 14.28 2.12 6.98
C VAL A 55 14.42 0.60 6.85
N HIS A 56 15.17 -0.02 7.76
CA HIS A 56 15.40 -1.48 7.77
C HIS A 56 14.11 -2.27 8.00
N GLN A 57 13.23 -1.80 8.90
CA GLN A 57 11.94 -2.45 9.14
C GLN A 57 11.03 -2.36 7.91
N ARG A 58 11.00 -1.21 7.23
CA ARG A 58 10.24 -1.04 5.99
C ARG A 58 10.74 -1.96 4.88
N GLU A 59 12.05 -2.11 4.73
CA GLU A 59 12.62 -2.98 3.70
C GLU A 59 12.25 -4.45 3.95
N LYS A 60 12.33 -4.91 5.21
CA LYS A 60 11.87 -6.26 5.57
C LYS A 60 10.37 -6.45 5.33
N ALA A 61 9.54 -5.47 5.72
CA ALA A 61 8.10 -5.51 5.46
C ALA A 61 7.79 -5.52 3.96
N TYR A 62 8.49 -4.71 3.16
CA TYR A 62 8.38 -4.68 1.71
C TYR A 62 8.66 -6.05 1.08
N LEU A 63 9.76 -6.70 1.47
CA LEU A 63 10.10 -8.04 0.97
C LEU A 63 9.03 -9.08 1.32
N GLU A 64 8.45 -9.00 2.52
CA GLU A 64 7.39 -9.92 2.91
C GLU A 64 6.08 -9.67 2.15
N ILE A 65 5.68 -8.40 2.03
CA ILE A 65 4.45 -8.00 1.32
C ILE A 65 4.53 -8.44 -0.15
N THR A 66 5.64 -8.13 -0.83
CA THR A 66 5.82 -8.44 -2.25
C THR A 66 5.86 -9.94 -2.55
N ARG A 67 6.26 -10.77 -1.59
CA ARG A 67 6.22 -12.24 -1.70
C ARG A 67 4.86 -12.84 -1.36
N SER A 68 4.12 -12.22 -0.44
CA SER A 68 2.94 -12.83 0.18
C SER A 68 1.61 -12.22 -0.28
N CYS A 69 1.63 -11.13 -1.04
CA CYS A 69 0.45 -10.39 -1.46
C CYS A 69 0.37 -10.27 -2.99
N LEU A 70 -0.79 -9.88 -3.50
CA LEU A 70 -0.88 -9.33 -4.86
C LEU A 70 -0.85 -7.82 -4.74
N PHE A 71 -0.11 -7.16 -5.62
CA PHE A 71 -0.07 -5.71 -5.64
C PHE A 71 0.07 -5.17 -7.07
N GLY A 72 -0.40 -3.95 -7.25
CA GLY A 72 -0.19 -3.14 -8.44
C GLY A 72 0.31 -1.76 -8.05
N ILE A 73 1.12 -1.14 -8.91
CA ILE A 73 1.66 0.21 -8.71
C ILE A 73 1.19 1.10 -9.87
N GLY A 74 0.64 2.26 -9.53
CA GLY A 74 0.35 3.35 -10.45
C GLY A 74 1.30 4.51 -10.21
N ILE A 75 1.86 5.08 -11.27
CA ILE A 75 2.80 6.21 -11.19
C ILE A 75 2.28 7.31 -12.12
N ILE A 76 2.08 8.50 -11.58
CA ILE A 76 1.63 9.68 -12.31
C ILE A 76 2.69 10.77 -12.15
N SER A 77 3.20 11.29 -13.26
CA SER A 77 4.21 12.35 -13.26
C SER A 77 3.62 13.70 -12.86
N GLU A 78 4.49 14.59 -12.40
CA GLU A 78 4.19 16.00 -12.11
C GLU A 78 3.52 16.70 -13.29
N LYS A 79 3.95 16.40 -14.52
CA LYS A 79 3.34 16.97 -15.75
C LYS A 79 1.85 16.68 -15.88
N VAL A 80 1.43 15.49 -15.44
CA VAL A 80 0.01 15.12 -15.44
C VAL A 80 -0.68 15.82 -14.28
N ILE A 81 -0.06 15.89 -13.10
CA ILE A 81 -0.62 16.59 -11.94
C ILE A 81 -0.92 18.05 -12.28
N ASP A 82 0.05 18.75 -12.89
CA ASP A 82 -0.04 20.14 -13.33
C ASP A 82 -1.08 20.37 -14.44
N ALA A 83 -1.44 19.33 -15.19
CA ALA A 83 -2.44 19.43 -16.26
C ALA A 83 -3.88 19.29 -15.75
N PHE A 84 -4.09 18.67 -14.59
CA PHE A 84 -5.41 18.35 -14.05
C PHE A 84 -5.79 19.16 -12.79
N ASN A 85 -4.86 19.91 -12.20
CA ASN A 85 -5.09 20.81 -11.05
C ASN A 85 -4.40 22.15 -11.27
#